data_AF-A0A2V6MEE1-F1
#
_entry.id   AF-A0A2V6MEE1-F1
#
_cell.length_a   1.000
_cell.length_b   1.000
_cell.length_c   1.000
_cell.angle_alpha   90.00
_cell.angle_beta   90.00
_cell.angle_gamma   90.00
#
_symmetry.space_group_name_H-M   'P 1'
#
loop_
_entity.id
_entity.type
_entity.pdbx_description
1 polymer ?
#
loop_
_entity_poly.entity_id
_entity_poly.type
_entity_poly.pdbx_seq_one_letter_code
_entity_poly.pdbx_strand_id
1 'polypeptide(L)'
;ATGNNIVSWTPAITDWYETAKLNYGFDFTGFSKNVREYPNALTPDKPIPDTWKKMDRVLEHWQAMGVDGFRCDMSHMVPPEFWNWAIAQARARQVDVVFIGEAYDNDPAKVPGVDPIISRLHGGRSNVMFDLLNAGFNAVYDDQTYRALKKIYEGPGWANDIDDARPDDFIFENSIRYAENHDEVRLAAKSQWAGVGKQASPAICAILYGLSRGPMMLYNGQEVGEPGEGLEGFGSNDARTSIFDYWSMPELVKWANGRRYDGGRLSPEQRQLRSFYSRLINLIGEPAFRYGVCIPLNGANRDNPYYGRLPNEQPSGHWLYSFLRHDLESSQTFLIVVNLNPWESLKNVRIVLPGSAAQSIGLNRVAPESRIHLTDRLAIDQPISVDTTASEATGAGAPIVDLPALTPIYFEMSI
;
A
#
# COMPACT_ATOMS: atom_id res chain seq x y z
N ALA A 1 -33.57 7.01 5.98
CA ALA A 1 -33.14 7.45 4.64
C ALA A 1 -32.70 6.23 3.87
N THR A 2 -32.93 6.20 2.57
CA THR A 2 -32.42 5.14 1.68
C THR A 2 -30.90 5.20 1.56
N GLY A 3 -30.26 4.16 1.01
CA GLY A 3 -28.81 4.09 0.82
C GLY A 3 -28.23 5.26 0.01
N ASN A 4 -29.01 5.79 -0.93
CA ASN A 4 -28.66 6.96 -1.76
C ASN A 4 -29.07 8.31 -1.14
N ASN A 5 -29.20 8.41 0.18
CA ASN A 5 -29.48 9.65 0.92
C ASN A 5 -30.87 10.30 0.71
N ILE A 6 -31.88 9.56 0.27
CA ILE A 6 -33.24 10.11 0.18
C ILE A 6 -33.94 10.05 1.54
N VAL A 7 -34.31 11.23 2.05
CA VAL A 7 -35.09 11.42 3.28
C VAL A 7 -36.52 11.79 2.89
N SER A 8 -37.24 10.81 2.31
CA SER A 8 -38.62 10.98 1.85
C SER A 8 -39.49 9.85 2.40
N TRP A 9 -40.76 10.18 2.68
CA TRP A 9 -41.81 9.19 2.97
C TRP A 9 -42.39 8.58 1.69
N THR A 10 -42.04 9.12 0.51
CA THR A 10 -42.29 8.58 -0.83
C THR A 10 -40.97 8.42 -1.59
N PRO A 11 -40.16 7.40 -1.27
CA PRO A 11 -38.94 7.14 -2.02
C PRO A 11 -39.28 6.68 -3.46
N ALA A 12 -38.40 6.95 -4.42
CA ALA A 12 -38.57 6.64 -5.84
C ALA A 12 -38.09 5.23 -6.18
N ILE A 13 -38.61 4.57 -7.22
CA ILE A 13 -38.21 3.19 -7.57
C ILE A 13 -36.70 3.02 -7.81
N THR A 14 -35.98 4.11 -8.11
CA THR A 14 -34.54 4.17 -8.29
C THR A 14 -33.75 4.40 -7.00
N ASP A 15 -34.41 4.56 -5.85
CA ASP A 15 -33.74 4.70 -4.58
C ASP A 15 -33.17 3.38 -4.09
N TRP A 16 -32.05 3.45 -3.38
CA TRP A 16 -31.35 2.25 -2.94
C TRP A 16 -31.98 1.71 -1.65
N TYR A 17 -32.91 0.77 -1.79
CA TYR A 17 -33.73 0.24 -0.69
C TYR A 17 -33.10 -0.92 0.09
N GLU A 18 -32.15 -1.61 -0.51
CA GLU A 18 -31.52 -2.80 0.09
C GLU A 18 -30.52 -2.45 1.20
N THR A 19 -30.24 -1.15 1.40
CA THR A 19 -29.37 -0.65 2.46
C THR A 19 -30.07 0.44 3.28
N ALA A 20 -29.62 0.59 4.53
CA ALA A 20 -30.10 1.64 5.42
C ALA A 20 -28.94 2.57 5.78
N LYS A 21 -29.19 3.89 5.69
CA LYS A 21 -28.22 4.86 6.19
C LYS A 21 -28.24 4.92 7.71
N LEU A 22 -27.12 4.59 8.33
CA LEU A 22 -26.92 4.75 9.77
C LEU A 22 -26.56 6.21 10.09
N ASN A 23 -27.21 6.76 11.11
CA ASN A 23 -26.88 8.09 11.62
C ASN A 23 -25.90 7.96 12.80
N TYR A 24 -24.68 8.43 12.60
CA TYR A 24 -23.61 8.45 13.61
C TYR A 24 -23.69 9.65 14.57
N GLY A 25 -24.87 10.23 14.74
CA GLY A 25 -25.15 11.31 15.70
C GLY A 25 -25.14 12.71 15.08
N PHE A 26 -25.51 12.84 13.82
CA PHE A 26 -25.78 14.15 13.20
C PHE A 26 -27.24 14.54 13.40
N ASP A 27 -27.50 15.83 13.56
CA ASP A 27 -28.85 16.36 13.36
C ASP A 27 -29.17 16.36 11.86
N PHE A 28 -29.99 15.40 11.44
CA PHE A 28 -30.42 15.24 10.05
C PHE A 28 -31.62 16.12 9.68
N THR A 29 -32.15 16.91 10.62
CA THR A 29 -33.24 17.88 10.39
C THR A 29 -32.70 19.24 9.97
N GLY A 30 -31.45 19.55 10.31
CA GLY A 30 -30.76 20.77 9.88
C GLY A 30 -30.15 20.65 8.47
N PHE A 31 -30.39 21.66 7.62
CA PHE A 31 -29.85 21.71 6.26
C PHE A 31 -28.32 21.72 6.19
N SER A 32 -27.64 22.19 7.24
CA SER A 32 -26.19 22.33 7.24
C SER A 32 -25.45 21.01 7.52
N LYS A 33 -26.09 19.98 8.08
CA LYS A 33 -25.45 18.73 8.58
C LYS A 33 -24.22 18.96 9.49
N ASN A 34 -23.99 20.19 9.94
CA ASN A 34 -22.80 20.59 10.69
C ASN A 34 -22.96 20.37 12.20
N VAL A 35 -24.20 20.16 12.67
CA VAL A 35 -24.48 19.97 14.09
C VAL A 35 -24.20 18.51 14.45
N ARG A 36 -23.15 18.33 15.25
CA ARG A 36 -22.72 17.03 15.80
C ARG A 36 -23.37 16.83 17.16
N GLU A 37 -24.29 15.87 17.26
CA GLU A 37 -24.99 15.45 18.48
C GLU A 37 -24.31 14.25 19.16
N TYR A 38 -22.98 14.33 19.32
CA TYR A 38 -22.14 13.32 19.96
C TYR A 38 -20.92 13.97 20.66
N PRO A 39 -20.29 13.28 21.63
CA PRO A 39 -19.04 13.72 22.25
C PRO A 39 -17.94 14.03 21.25
N ASN A 40 -17.33 15.19 21.40
CA ASN A 40 -16.12 15.60 20.70
C ASN A 40 -15.36 16.64 21.55
N ALA A 41 -14.19 17.08 21.10
CA ALA A 41 -13.36 18.03 21.82
C ALA A 41 -14.07 19.35 22.19
N LEU A 42 -15.08 19.77 21.40
CA LEU A 42 -15.82 21.02 21.63
C LEU A 42 -17.08 20.82 22.48
N THR A 43 -17.61 19.60 22.54
CA THR A 43 -18.87 19.27 23.23
C THR A 43 -18.75 17.92 23.96
N PRO A 44 -17.85 17.81 24.95
CA PRO A 44 -17.55 16.54 25.61
C PRO A 44 -18.74 15.97 26.40
N ASP A 45 -19.66 16.83 26.86
CA ASP A 45 -20.79 16.44 27.72
C ASP A 45 -21.99 15.85 26.96
N LYS A 46 -21.95 15.80 25.62
CA LYS A 46 -23.04 15.20 24.85
C LYS A 46 -23.18 13.70 25.16
N PRO A 47 -24.39 13.11 25.08
CA PRO A 47 -24.53 11.68 25.30
C PRO A 47 -23.94 10.89 24.12
N ILE A 48 -23.34 9.73 24.40
CA ILE A 48 -22.96 8.77 23.36
C ILE A 48 -24.21 8.32 22.59
N PRO A 49 -24.27 8.50 21.26
CA PRO A 49 -25.41 8.09 20.45
C PRO A 49 -25.74 6.61 20.59
N ASP A 50 -27.02 6.27 20.51
CA ASP A 50 -27.48 4.87 20.55
C ASP A 50 -26.91 4.03 19.38
N THR A 51 -26.74 4.64 18.20
CA THR A 51 -26.07 4.01 17.05
C THR A 51 -24.65 3.55 17.40
N TRP A 52 -23.87 4.37 18.12
CA TRP A 52 -22.49 4.02 18.49
C TRP A 52 -22.47 2.75 19.36
N LYS A 53 -23.35 2.69 20.36
CA LYS A 53 -23.49 1.52 21.25
C LYS A 53 -23.91 0.27 20.50
N LYS A 54 -24.79 0.39 19.52
CA LYS A 54 -25.21 -0.73 18.66
C LYS A 54 -24.07 -1.24 17.78
N MET A 55 -23.29 -0.34 17.18
CA MET A 55 -22.10 -0.72 16.41
C MET A 55 -21.04 -1.39 17.29
N ASP A 56 -20.81 -0.89 18.51
CA ASP A 56 -19.89 -1.53 19.46
C ASP A 56 -20.33 -2.96 19.83
N ARG A 57 -21.63 -3.21 20.02
CA ARG A 57 -22.16 -4.57 20.23
C ARG A 57 -21.92 -5.50 19.05
N VAL A 58 -21.94 -4.98 17.83
CA VAL A 58 -21.60 -5.77 16.63
C VAL A 58 -20.11 -6.13 16.66
N LEU A 59 -19.22 -5.18 16.96
CA LEU A 59 -17.79 -5.44 17.11
C LEU A 59 -17.53 -6.46 18.24
N GLU A 60 -18.14 -6.26 19.41
CA GLU A 60 -18.08 -7.17 20.57
C GLU A 60 -18.48 -8.60 20.19
N HIS A 61 -19.58 -8.77 19.44
CA HIS A 61 -20.02 -10.08 19.00
C HIS A 61 -18.96 -10.81 18.15
N TRP A 62 -18.34 -10.13 17.19
CA TRP A 62 -17.30 -10.71 16.35
C TRP A 62 -16.01 -10.99 17.14
N GLN A 63 -15.62 -10.10 18.06
CA GLN A 63 -14.49 -10.35 18.96
C GLN A 63 -14.75 -11.59 19.83
N ALA A 64 -15.97 -11.77 20.35
CA ALA A 64 -16.35 -12.95 21.12
C ALA A 64 -16.32 -14.25 20.29
N MET A 65 -16.41 -14.17 18.97
CA MET A 65 -16.22 -15.30 18.05
C MET A 65 -14.75 -15.55 17.66
N GLY A 66 -13.81 -14.73 18.15
CA GLY A 66 -12.38 -14.88 17.90
C GLY A 66 -11.84 -14.09 16.70
N VAL A 67 -12.55 -13.05 16.24
CA VAL A 67 -12.02 -12.14 15.22
C VAL A 67 -10.98 -11.20 15.84
N ASP A 68 -9.75 -11.22 15.30
CA ASP A 68 -8.62 -10.44 15.80
C ASP A 68 -8.47 -9.03 15.20
N GLY A 69 -9.31 -8.68 14.23
CA GLY A 69 -9.26 -7.35 13.63
C GLY A 69 -10.37 -7.07 12.64
N PHE A 70 -10.51 -5.79 12.32
CA PHE A 70 -11.58 -5.24 11.49
C PHE A 70 -11.02 -4.40 10.36
N ARG A 71 -11.33 -4.76 9.11
CA ARG A 71 -11.23 -3.85 7.96
C ARG A 71 -12.53 -3.06 7.90
N CYS A 72 -12.44 -1.75 8.08
CA CYS A 72 -13.59 -0.85 8.09
C CYS A 72 -13.79 -0.24 6.71
N ASP A 73 -14.88 -0.67 6.06
CA ASP A 73 -15.34 -0.17 4.76
C ASP A 73 -15.70 1.32 4.82
N MET A 74 -15.26 2.09 3.82
CA MET A 74 -15.55 3.53 3.67
C MET A 74 -15.43 4.32 4.98
N SER A 75 -14.40 4.03 5.77
CA SER A 75 -14.23 4.51 7.15
C SER A 75 -14.16 6.03 7.27
N HIS A 76 -13.73 6.73 6.21
CA HIS A 76 -13.72 8.19 6.12
C HIS A 76 -15.11 8.82 6.07
N MET A 77 -16.17 8.06 5.77
CA MET A 77 -17.56 8.54 5.80
C MET A 77 -18.18 8.52 7.21
N VAL A 78 -17.44 7.99 8.20
CA VAL A 78 -17.88 7.86 9.59
C VAL A 78 -17.00 8.77 10.47
N PRO A 79 -17.57 9.48 11.47
CA PRO A 79 -16.79 10.43 12.27
C PRO A 79 -15.57 9.79 12.96
N PRO A 80 -14.38 10.41 12.89
CA PRO A 80 -13.20 9.96 13.64
C PRO A 80 -13.45 9.86 15.15
N GLU A 81 -14.35 10.68 15.71
CA GLU A 81 -14.71 10.61 17.13
C GLU A 81 -15.47 9.33 17.50
N PHE A 82 -16.31 8.81 16.58
CA PHE A 82 -16.92 7.49 16.75
C PHE A 82 -15.84 6.42 16.77
N TRP A 83 -14.92 6.47 15.80
CA TRP A 83 -13.84 5.48 15.70
C TRP A 83 -12.95 5.49 16.93
N ASN A 84 -12.56 6.67 17.43
CA ASN A 84 -11.78 6.79 18.66
C ASN A 84 -12.48 6.11 19.84
N TRP A 85 -13.78 6.37 20.00
CA TRP A 85 -14.58 5.73 21.04
C TRP A 85 -14.71 4.21 20.82
N ALA A 86 -15.08 3.76 19.62
CA ALA A 86 -15.35 2.36 19.32
C ALA A 86 -14.08 1.49 19.38
N ILE A 87 -12.94 2.01 18.91
CA ILE A 87 -11.65 1.32 18.97
C ILE A 87 -11.18 1.22 20.43
N ALA A 88 -11.37 2.26 21.25
CA ALA A 88 -11.07 2.19 22.67
C ALA A 88 -11.91 1.11 23.38
N GLN A 89 -13.20 1.01 23.06
CA GLN A 89 -14.07 -0.05 23.59
C GLN A 89 -13.63 -1.45 23.13
N ALA A 90 -13.30 -1.61 21.85
CA ALA A 90 -12.79 -2.87 21.30
C ALA A 90 -11.47 -3.29 21.95
N ARG A 91 -10.55 -2.35 22.17
CA ARG A 91 -9.26 -2.60 22.83
C ARG A 91 -9.37 -2.87 24.31
N ALA A 92 -10.37 -2.31 24.99
CA ALA A 92 -10.68 -2.67 26.37
C ALA A 92 -11.08 -4.16 26.52
N ARG A 93 -11.66 -4.75 25.46
CA ARG A 93 -12.00 -6.18 25.39
C ARG A 93 -10.84 -7.05 24.89
N GLN A 94 -10.09 -6.56 23.90
CA GLN A 94 -8.95 -7.26 23.28
C GLN A 94 -7.87 -6.25 22.90
N VAL A 95 -6.81 -6.16 23.71
CA VAL A 95 -5.79 -5.09 23.59
C VAL A 95 -5.11 -5.03 22.22
N ASP A 96 -4.88 -6.20 21.61
CA ASP A 96 -4.15 -6.32 20.34
C ASP A 96 -5.06 -6.31 19.09
N VAL A 97 -6.35 -5.98 19.23
CA VAL A 97 -7.28 -5.94 18.09
C VAL A 97 -6.82 -4.92 17.04
N VAL A 98 -6.76 -5.36 15.79
CA VAL A 98 -6.29 -4.55 14.67
C VAL A 98 -7.45 -3.85 13.95
N PHE A 99 -7.28 -2.58 13.61
CA PHE A 99 -8.23 -1.83 12.78
C PHE A 99 -7.53 -1.30 11.53
N ILE A 100 -8.08 -1.58 10.35
CA ILE A 100 -7.59 -1.10 9.06
C ILE A 100 -8.70 -0.32 8.37
N GLY A 101 -8.46 0.94 8.03
CA GLY A 101 -9.45 1.83 7.43
C GLY A 101 -9.32 1.87 5.93
N GLU A 102 -10.36 1.46 5.21
CA GLU A 102 -10.51 1.92 3.83
C GLU A 102 -10.91 3.40 3.89
N ALA A 103 -10.05 4.28 3.40
CA ALA A 103 -10.23 5.72 3.52
C ALA A 103 -9.62 6.46 2.34
N TYR A 104 -10.31 7.49 1.86
CA TYR A 104 -9.83 8.33 0.76
C TYR A 104 -10.04 9.81 1.10
N ASP A 105 -8.95 10.57 1.23
CA ASP A 105 -9.04 11.99 1.58
C ASP A 105 -9.61 12.87 0.45
N ASN A 106 -9.59 12.39 -0.80
CA ASN A 106 -10.20 13.10 -1.92
C ASN A 106 -11.72 12.87 -2.06
N ASP A 107 -12.31 11.95 -1.29
CA ASP A 107 -13.75 11.67 -1.37
C ASP A 107 -14.57 12.89 -0.85
N PRO A 108 -15.55 13.40 -1.62
CA PRO A 108 -16.44 14.47 -1.17
C PRO A 108 -17.37 14.07 -0.01
N ALA A 109 -17.61 12.78 0.21
CA ALA A 109 -18.46 12.26 1.28
C ALA A 109 -17.72 12.08 2.62
N LYS A 110 -16.42 12.37 2.68
CA LYS A 110 -15.62 12.27 3.91
C LYS A 110 -16.17 13.16 5.04
N VAL A 111 -16.01 12.68 6.26
CA VAL A 111 -16.40 13.36 7.49
C VAL A 111 -15.11 13.68 8.28
N PRO A 112 -14.60 14.92 8.22
CA PRO A 112 -13.39 15.28 8.96
C PRO A 112 -13.63 15.32 10.47
N GLY A 113 -12.58 15.18 11.28
CA GLY A 113 -12.67 15.42 12.73
C GLY A 113 -12.91 16.90 13.06
N VAL A 114 -13.39 17.20 14.27
CA VAL A 114 -13.49 18.59 14.78
C VAL A 114 -12.53 18.90 15.92
N ASP A 115 -11.60 18.00 16.23
CA ASP A 115 -10.62 18.24 17.27
C ASP A 115 -9.57 19.28 16.82
N PRO A 116 -9.54 20.48 17.44
CA PRO A 116 -8.63 21.53 17.03
C PRO A 116 -7.16 21.22 17.33
N ILE A 117 -6.86 20.26 18.21
CA ILE A 117 -5.49 19.79 18.46
C ILE A 117 -5.04 18.91 17.30
N ILE A 118 -5.89 17.99 16.84
CA ILE A 118 -5.56 17.08 15.73
C ILE A 118 -5.31 17.86 14.45
N SER A 119 -6.17 18.84 14.13
CA SER A 119 -5.93 19.72 12.99
C SER A 119 -4.60 20.46 13.08
N ARG A 120 -4.17 20.87 14.29
CA ARG A 120 -2.86 21.53 14.48
C ARG A 120 -1.68 20.56 14.35
N LEU A 121 -1.81 19.32 14.84
CA LEU A 121 -0.78 18.30 14.73
C LEU A 121 -0.47 17.98 13.26
N HIS A 122 -1.47 18.07 12.39
CA HIS A 122 -1.30 17.95 10.94
C HIS A 122 -1.05 19.32 10.25
N GLY A 123 -0.37 20.24 10.92
CA GLY A 123 0.07 21.52 10.34
C GLY A 123 -1.07 22.46 9.95
N GLY A 124 -2.25 22.33 10.56
CA GLY A 124 -3.47 23.07 10.20
C GLY A 124 -4.23 22.49 9.01
N ARG A 125 -3.78 21.38 8.43
CA ARG A 125 -4.45 20.71 7.30
C ARG A 125 -5.44 19.67 7.82
N SER A 126 -6.63 19.62 7.24
CA SER A 126 -7.56 18.50 7.45
C SER A 126 -7.14 17.34 6.54
N ASN A 127 -6.96 16.15 7.09
CA ASN A 127 -6.80 14.92 6.32
C ASN A 127 -7.49 13.78 7.08
N VAL A 128 -8.52 13.19 6.48
CA VAL A 128 -9.34 12.18 7.16
C VAL A 128 -8.55 10.91 7.47
N MET A 129 -7.54 10.58 6.65
CA MET A 129 -6.67 9.43 6.90
C MET A 129 -5.80 9.66 8.15
N PHE A 130 -5.30 10.89 8.34
CA PHE A 130 -4.60 11.28 9.58
C PHE A 130 -5.54 11.20 10.79
N ASP A 131 -6.76 11.72 10.66
CA ASP A 131 -7.77 11.68 11.72
C ASP A 131 -8.10 10.24 12.14
N LEU A 132 -8.20 9.31 11.19
CA LEU A 132 -8.46 7.89 11.45
C LEU A 132 -7.28 7.21 12.16
N LEU A 133 -6.05 7.43 11.70
CA LEU A 133 -4.87 6.90 12.38
C LEU A 133 -4.77 7.43 13.82
N ASN A 134 -5.04 8.72 14.02
CA ASN A 134 -5.10 9.31 15.36
C ASN A 134 -6.24 8.74 16.22
N ALA A 135 -7.39 8.42 15.61
CA ALA A 135 -8.49 7.72 16.28
C ALA A 135 -8.12 6.28 16.70
N GLY A 136 -6.97 5.77 16.25
CA GLY A 136 -6.40 4.51 16.69
C GLY A 136 -6.41 3.42 15.64
N PHE A 137 -6.73 3.71 14.38
CA PHE A 137 -6.51 2.75 13.30
C PHE A 137 -5.03 2.37 13.21
N ASN A 138 -4.75 1.08 12.98
CA ASN A 138 -3.40 0.58 12.78
C ASN A 138 -2.87 0.90 11.38
N ALA A 139 -3.76 0.94 10.39
CA ALA A 139 -3.41 1.31 9.03
C ALA A 139 -4.58 1.89 8.24
N VAL A 140 -4.26 2.61 7.16
CA VAL A 140 -5.22 3.12 6.16
C VAL A 140 -4.78 2.75 4.75
N TYR A 141 -5.71 2.66 3.81
CA TYR A 141 -5.41 2.30 2.41
C TYR A 141 -4.49 3.32 1.73
N ASP A 142 -3.57 2.85 0.89
CA ASP A 142 -2.71 3.67 0.04
C ASP A 142 -3.10 3.51 -1.43
N ASP A 143 -4.12 4.27 -1.84
CA ASP A 143 -4.56 4.28 -3.23
C ASP A 143 -3.64 5.13 -4.12
N GLN A 144 -2.98 6.15 -3.55
CA GLN A 144 -2.17 7.11 -4.28
C GLN A 144 -0.95 6.43 -4.93
N THR A 145 -0.21 5.63 -4.17
CA THR A 145 0.98 4.95 -4.70
C THR A 145 0.60 3.86 -5.70
N TYR A 146 -0.47 3.11 -5.44
CA TYR A 146 -1.03 2.14 -6.39
C TYR A 146 -1.40 2.83 -7.72
N ARG A 147 -2.11 3.96 -7.68
CA ARG A 147 -2.49 4.73 -8.88
C ARG A 147 -1.27 5.28 -9.62
N ALA A 148 -0.24 5.75 -8.90
CA ALA A 148 1.00 6.22 -9.51
C ALA A 148 1.67 5.10 -10.34
N LEU A 149 1.77 3.89 -9.79
CA LEU A 149 2.30 2.73 -10.51
C LEU A 149 1.43 2.33 -11.71
N LYS A 150 0.10 2.30 -11.55
CA LYS A 150 -0.82 1.99 -12.66
C LYS A 150 -0.68 2.98 -13.81
N LYS A 151 -0.49 4.27 -13.50
CA LYS A 151 -0.31 5.35 -14.47
C LYS A 151 0.99 5.22 -15.29
N ILE A 152 2.03 4.55 -14.79
CA ILE A 152 3.25 4.28 -15.57
C ILE A 152 2.95 3.37 -16.77
N TYR A 153 2.07 2.38 -16.58
CA TYR A 153 1.72 1.43 -17.63
C TYR A 153 0.58 1.94 -18.52
N GLU A 154 -0.48 2.49 -17.93
CA GLU A 154 -1.70 2.86 -18.66
C GLU A 154 -1.78 4.35 -19.04
N GLY A 155 -0.76 5.13 -18.71
CA GLY A 155 -0.76 6.57 -18.91
C GLY A 155 0.64 7.16 -19.04
N PRO A 156 0.79 8.48 -18.84
CA PRO A 156 2.07 9.17 -18.98
C PRO A 156 2.85 9.19 -17.64
N GLY A 157 2.68 8.20 -16.78
CA GLY A 157 3.28 8.18 -15.44
C GLY A 157 4.76 7.84 -15.46
N TRP A 158 5.50 8.33 -14.47
CA TRP A 158 6.93 8.03 -14.30
C TRP A 158 7.17 7.34 -12.95
N ALA A 159 8.22 6.53 -12.84
CA ALA A 159 8.65 5.98 -11.55
C ALA A 159 8.96 7.10 -10.53
N ASN A 160 9.38 8.27 -10.99
CA ASN A 160 9.52 9.47 -10.16
C ASN A 160 8.22 9.89 -9.47
N ASP A 161 7.05 9.66 -10.08
CA ASP A 161 5.75 10.07 -9.53
C ASP A 161 5.39 9.27 -8.26
N ILE A 162 6.08 8.15 -7.98
CA ILE A 162 5.88 7.33 -6.77
C ILE A 162 6.27 8.12 -5.52
N ASP A 163 7.36 8.88 -5.58
CA ASP A 163 7.80 9.72 -4.45
C ASP A 163 6.85 10.90 -4.24
N ASP A 164 6.26 11.44 -5.32
CA ASP A 164 5.28 12.54 -5.25
C ASP A 164 3.91 12.07 -4.73
N ALA A 165 3.58 10.79 -4.92
CA ALA A 165 2.36 10.16 -4.41
C ALA A 165 2.44 9.81 -2.92
N ARG A 166 3.60 9.99 -2.28
CA ARG A 166 3.78 9.77 -0.85
C ARG A 166 2.98 10.83 -0.07
N PRO A 167 2.01 10.42 0.78
CA PRO A 167 1.39 11.34 1.73
C PRO A 167 2.43 11.78 2.79
N ASP A 168 1.99 12.47 3.84
CA ASP A 168 2.85 12.71 4.99
C ASP A 168 3.42 11.39 5.56
N ASP A 169 4.63 11.47 6.13
CA ASP A 169 5.36 10.30 6.60
C ASP A 169 4.57 9.45 7.60
N PHE A 170 3.74 10.08 8.43
CA PHE A 170 2.92 9.35 9.39
C PHE A 170 1.88 8.47 8.67
N ILE A 171 1.15 9.02 7.70
CA ILE A 171 0.22 8.22 6.89
C ILE A 171 0.96 7.16 6.10
N PHE A 172 2.03 7.54 5.39
CA PHE A 172 2.83 6.63 4.56
C PHE A 172 3.36 5.41 5.34
N GLU A 173 3.87 5.62 6.55
CA GLU A 173 4.38 4.55 7.40
C GLU A 173 3.29 3.68 8.03
N ASN A 174 2.04 4.13 7.99
CA ASN A 174 0.87 3.40 8.48
C ASN A 174 -0.11 3.08 7.32
N SER A 175 0.39 3.03 6.09
CA SER A 175 -0.41 2.65 4.93
C SER A 175 -0.41 1.15 4.71
N ILE A 176 -1.57 0.56 4.44
CA ILE A 176 -1.62 -0.82 3.93
C ILE A 176 -1.17 -0.85 2.47
N ARG A 177 -0.16 -1.67 2.18
CA ARG A 177 0.42 -1.80 0.84
C ARG A 177 -0.22 -2.94 0.09
N TYR A 178 -0.83 -2.64 -1.05
CA TYR A 178 -1.52 -3.61 -1.89
C TYR A 178 -1.29 -3.30 -3.35
N ALA A 179 -1.28 -4.34 -4.19
CA ALA A 179 -1.12 -4.19 -5.64
C ALA A 179 -2.40 -4.53 -6.41
N GLU A 180 -3.33 -5.23 -5.76
CA GLU A 180 -4.69 -5.54 -6.22
C GLU A 180 -5.53 -5.89 -4.99
N ASN A 181 -6.86 -5.80 -5.11
CA ASN A 181 -7.82 -6.20 -4.09
C ASN A 181 -9.17 -6.50 -4.77
N HIS A 182 -10.28 -6.47 -4.05
CA HIS A 182 -11.59 -6.73 -4.64
C HIS A 182 -12.17 -5.58 -5.46
N ASP A 183 -11.79 -4.33 -5.17
CA ASP A 183 -12.20 -3.13 -5.90
C ASP A 183 -11.19 -2.74 -6.99
N GLU A 184 -10.01 -3.36 -6.97
CA GLU A 184 -8.92 -3.08 -7.90
C GLU A 184 -8.67 -4.24 -8.85
N VAL A 185 -8.29 -3.92 -10.07
CA VAL A 185 -8.12 -4.90 -11.13
C VAL A 185 -6.91 -5.81 -10.89
N ARG A 186 -7.00 -7.06 -11.35
CA ARG A 186 -5.91 -8.02 -11.28
C ARG A 186 -4.71 -7.56 -12.10
N LEU A 187 -3.50 -7.66 -11.54
CA LEU A 187 -2.22 -7.46 -12.21
C LEU A 187 -2.05 -8.40 -13.41
N ALA A 188 -2.62 -9.61 -13.31
CA ALA A 188 -2.54 -10.59 -14.37
C ALA A 188 -3.56 -10.39 -15.50
N ALA A 189 -4.49 -9.44 -15.36
CA ALA A 189 -5.50 -9.16 -16.39
C ALA A 189 -4.88 -8.51 -17.62
N LYS A 190 -5.11 -9.09 -18.79
CA LYS A 190 -4.58 -8.56 -20.07
C LYS A 190 -5.23 -7.26 -20.52
N SER A 191 -6.45 -6.97 -20.05
CA SER A 191 -7.18 -5.73 -20.36
C SER A 191 -6.70 -4.54 -19.54
N GLN A 192 -5.79 -4.75 -18.59
CA GLN A 192 -5.24 -3.75 -17.68
C GLN A 192 -3.71 -3.81 -17.72
N TRP A 193 -3.05 -2.86 -17.06
CA TRP A 193 -1.59 -2.82 -16.91
C TRP A 193 -0.86 -2.89 -18.27
N ALA A 194 -1.42 -2.22 -19.29
CA ALA A 194 -0.96 -2.25 -20.68
C ALA A 194 -0.80 -3.66 -21.28
N GLY A 195 -1.50 -4.66 -20.74
CA GLY A 195 -1.41 -6.04 -21.20
C GLY A 195 -0.11 -6.76 -20.84
N VAL A 196 0.73 -6.19 -19.98
CA VAL A 196 1.96 -6.85 -19.49
C VAL A 196 1.63 -8.11 -18.68
N GLY A 197 0.46 -8.09 -18.00
CA GLY A 197 -0.05 -9.21 -17.24
C GLY A 197 0.84 -9.60 -16.05
N LYS A 198 0.81 -10.88 -15.69
CA LYS A 198 1.47 -11.39 -14.46
C LYS A 198 2.99 -11.16 -14.39
N GLN A 199 3.64 -10.81 -15.49
CA GLN A 199 5.08 -10.52 -15.53
C GLN A 199 5.45 -9.21 -14.84
N ALA A 200 4.55 -8.21 -14.79
CA ALA A 200 4.80 -6.96 -14.06
C ALA A 200 4.70 -7.14 -12.55
N SER A 201 4.02 -8.20 -12.11
CA SER A 201 3.65 -8.45 -10.74
C SER A 201 4.85 -8.44 -9.77
N PRO A 202 5.98 -9.10 -10.08
CA PRO A 202 7.17 -9.05 -9.21
C PRO A 202 7.72 -7.64 -9.01
N ALA A 203 7.90 -6.87 -10.08
CA ALA A 203 8.43 -5.51 -10.01
C ALA A 203 7.52 -4.56 -9.23
N ILE A 204 6.22 -4.58 -9.52
CA ILE A 204 5.22 -3.74 -8.84
C ILE A 204 5.15 -4.06 -7.35
N CYS A 205 5.05 -5.34 -6.98
CA CYS A 205 4.93 -5.75 -5.59
C CYS A 205 6.22 -5.52 -4.80
N ALA A 206 7.38 -5.70 -5.44
CA ALA A 206 8.67 -5.39 -4.83
C ALA A 206 8.80 -3.90 -4.46
N ILE A 207 8.15 -2.99 -5.20
CA ILE A 207 8.07 -1.60 -4.77
C ILE A 207 7.08 -1.49 -3.62
N LEU A 208 5.80 -1.75 -3.88
CA LEU A 208 4.71 -1.48 -2.94
C LEU A 208 4.94 -2.08 -1.55
N TYR A 209 5.35 -3.34 -1.49
CA TYR A 209 5.56 -4.05 -0.23
C TYR A 209 6.84 -3.64 0.49
N GLY A 210 7.81 -3.09 -0.24
CA GLY A 210 9.08 -2.62 0.32
C GLY A 210 9.03 -1.16 0.80
N LEU A 211 7.98 -0.39 0.49
CA LEU A 211 7.97 1.06 0.68
C LEU A 211 7.90 1.52 2.14
N SER A 212 7.15 0.84 3.01
CA SER A 212 6.97 1.30 4.39
C SER A 212 6.93 0.15 5.38
N ARG A 213 6.81 0.47 6.68
CA ARG A 213 6.56 -0.51 7.75
C ARG A 213 5.09 -0.89 7.92
N GLY A 214 4.20 -0.32 7.09
CA GLY A 214 2.79 -0.61 7.11
C GLY A 214 2.49 -2.06 6.72
N PRO A 215 1.31 -2.59 7.08
CA PRO A 215 0.94 -3.96 6.73
C PRO A 215 0.86 -4.14 5.22
N MET A 216 1.13 -5.35 4.74
CA MET A 216 0.92 -5.71 3.34
C MET A 216 -0.39 -6.48 3.16
N MET A 217 -1.03 -6.33 2.01
CA MET A 217 -2.13 -7.17 1.56
C MET A 217 -1.70 -7.95 0.31
N LEU A 218 -1.68 -9.27 0.44
CA LEU A 218 -1.63 -10.19 -0.68
C LEU A 218 -3.05 -10.64 -0.99
N TYR A 219 -3.57 -10.31 -2.17
CA TYR A 219 -4.90 -10.74 -2.55
C TYR A 219 -4.89 -12.17 -3.09
N ASN A 220 -5.88 -12.98 -2.73
CA ASN A 220 -5.92 -14.40 -3.08
C ASN A 220 -5.88 -14.59 -4.60
N GLY A 221 -4.96 -15.42 -5.11
CA GLY A 221 -4.81 -15.66 -6.55
C GLY A 221 -3.72 -14.80 -7.20
N GLN A 222 -3.32 -13.69 -6.58
CA GLN A 222 -2.25 -12.82 -7.06
C GLN A 222 -0.95 -13.61 -7.25
N GLU A 223 -0.63 -14.49 -6.29
CA GLU A 223 0.61 -15.23 -6.24
C GLU A 223 0.68 -16.43 -7.21
N VAL A 224 -0.43 -16.71 -7.90
CA VAL A 224 -0.52 -17.68 -9.00
C VAL A 224 -0.87 -17.02 -10.33
N GLY A 225 -0.97 -15.69 -10.35
CA GLY A 225 -1.27 -14.90 -11.54
C GLY A 225 -2.70 -15.06 -12.03
N GLU A 226 -3.67 -15.06 -11.11
CA GLU A 226 -5.10 -15.12 -11.41
C GLU A 226 -5.54 -13.88 -12.21
N PRO A 227 -6.05 -14.03 -13.45
CA PRO A 227 -6.30 -12.89 -14.33
C PRO A 227 -7.66 -12.21 -14.12
N GLY A 228 -8.61 -12.82 -13.39
CA GLY A 228 -9.97 -12.26 -13.28
C GLY A 228 -10.68 -12.18 -14.64
N GLU A 229 -10.38 -13.11 -15.55
CA GLU A 229 -10.98 -13.14 -16.89
C GLU A 229 -12.29 -13.95 -16.88
N GLY A 230 -13.38 -13.32 -17.32
CA GLY A 230 -14.66 -13.99 -17.58
C GLY A 230 -15.87 -13.23 -17.01
N LEU A 231 -17.08 -13.73 -17.27
CA LEU A 231 -18.34 -13.11 -16.82
C LEU A 231 -18.77 -13.63 -15.46
N GLU A 232 -18.54 -12.84 -14.42
CA GLU A 232 -18.66 -13.27 -13.03
C GLU A 232 -20.05 -13.09 -12.44
N GLY A 233 -21.07 -13.75 -13.00
CA GLY A 233 -22.43 -13.66 -12.45
C GLY A 233 -23.01 -12.24 -12.52
N PHE A 234 -23.26 -11.59 -11.38
CA PHE A 234 -23.67 -10.18 -11.33
C PHE A 234 -22.51 -9.23 -11.64
N GLY A 235 -21.27 -9.69 -11.48
CA GLY A 235 -20.07 -9.02 -11.97
C GLY A 235 -19.96 -9.10 -13.49
N SER A 236 -19.50 -8.02 -14.12
CA SER A 236 -19.13 -8.07 -15.55
C SER A 236 -17.70 -8.59 -15.72
N ASN A 237 -17.23 -8.78 -16.96
CA ASN A 237 -15.81 -9.03 -17.22
C ASN A 237 -15.02 -7.73 -17.05
N ASP A 238 -14.74 -7.35 -15.81
CA ASP A 238 -14.14 -6.08 -15.41
C ASP A 238 -12.70 -6.20 -14.89
N ALA A 239 -12.06 -7.35 -15.12
CA ALA A 239 -10.70 -7.68 -14.66
C ALA A 239 -10.54 -7.78 -13.14
N ARG A 240 -11.64 -7.94 -12.39
CA ARG A 240 -11.62 -8.25 -10.96
C ARG A 240 -12.02 -9.70 -10.74
N THR A 241 -12.04 -10.12 -9.48
CA THR A 241 -12.66 -11.39 -9.09
C THR A 241 -13.86 -11.11 -8.20
N SER A 242 -14.98 -11.79 -8.47
CA SER A 242 -16.27 -11.40 -7.93
C SER A 242 -16.30 -11.52 -6.41
N ILE A 243 -16.99 -10.54 -5.81
CA ILE A 243 -17.22 -10.41 -4.38
C ILE A 243 -18.50 -11.18 -3.97
N PHE A 244 -19.42 -11.42 -4.91
CA PHE A 244 -20.80 -11.82 -4.62
C PHE A 244 -21.27 -13.11 -5.31
N ASP A 245 -20.44 -13.75 -6.14
CA ASP A 245 -20.89 -14.85 -7.01
C ASP A 245 -20.22 -16.20 -6.75
N TYR A 246 -20.87 -17.25 -7.27
CA TYR A 246 -20.34 -18.60 -7.39
C TYR A 246 -19.26 -18.67 -8.50
N TRP A 247 -18.23 -17.84 -8.38
CA TRP A 247 -17.12 -17.80 -9.32
C TRP A 247 -16.04 -18.84 -8.97
N SER A 248 -15.23 -19.20 -9.96
CA SER A 248 -14.05 -20.05 -9.76
C SER A 248 -12.85 -19.36 -10.39
N MET A 249 -11.84 -19.08 -9.58
CA MET A 249 -10.52 -18.58 -10.01
C MET A 249 -9.67 -19.73 -10.58
N PRO A 250 -9.53 -19.88 -11.91
CA PRO A 250 -8.96 -21.08 -12.51
C PRO A 250 -7.49 -21.32 -12.13
N GLU A 251 -6.71 -20.26 -11.92
CA GLU A 251 -5.31 -20.36 -11.52
C GLU A 251 -5.19 -20.71 -10.04
N LEU A 252 -6.04 -20.14 -9.18
CA LEU A 252 -6.08 -20.53 -7.76
C LEU A 252 -6.57 -21.97 -7.56
N VAL A 253 -7.49 -22.46 -8.39
CA VAL A 253 -7.95 -23.87 -8.36
C VAL A 253 -6.80 -24.83 -8.66
N LYS A 254 -5.87 -24.48 -9.55
CA LYS A 254 -4.65 -25.27 -9.79
C LYS A 254 -3.78 -25.33 -8.53
N TRP A 255 -3.66 -24.24 -7.78
CA TRP A 255 -2.97 -24.25 -6.50
C TRP A 255 -3.69 -25.12 -5.45
N ALA A 256 -5.00 -24.94 -5.28
CA ALA A 256 -5.78 -25.72 -4.33
C ALA A 256 -5.63 -27.23 -4.56
N ASN A 257 -5.56 -27.67 -5.82
CA ASN A 257 -5.23 -29.04 -6.21
C ASN A 257 -5.95 -30.12 -5.38
N GLY A 258 -7.26 -29.98 -5.20
CA GLY A 258 -8.05 -30.92 -4.37
C GLY A 258 -7.66 -30.90 -2.89
N ARG A 259 -7.36 -29.71 -2.35
CA ARG A 259 -6.90 -29.45 -0.97
C ARG A 259 -5.46 -29.89 -0.66
N ARG A 260 -4.64 -30.16 -1.67
CA ARG A 260 -3.23 -30.53 -1.48
C ARG A 260 -2.32 -29.32 -1.31
N TYR A 261 -2.62 -28.19 -1.96
CA TYR A 261 -1.82 -26.95 -1.85
C TYR A 261 -0.31 -27.20 -2.08
N ASP A 262 0.02 -28.01 -3.09
CA ASP A 262 1.38 -28.53 -3.34
C ASP A 262 2.03 -27.96 -4.62
N GLY A 263 1.31 -27.13 -5.37
CA GLY A 263 1.77 -26.58 -6.64
C GLY A 263 1.88 -27.59 -7.79
N GLY A 264 1.39 -28.82 -7.60
CA GLY A 264 1.50 -29.92 -8.57
C GLY A 264 0.74 -29.70 -9.88
N ARG A 265 -0.26 -28.81 -9.89
CA ARG A 265 -1.00 -28.40 -11.10
C ARG A 265 -0.62 -27.00 -11.62
N LEU A 266 0.30 -26.31 -10.96
CA LEU A 266 0.77 -25.00 -11.42
C LEU A 266 1.70 -25.16 -12.63
N SER A 267 1.74 -24.16 -13.49
CA SER A 267 2.79 -24.07 -14.52
C SER A 267 4.16 -23.75 -13.88
N PRO A 268 5.28 -23.96 -14.58
CA PRO A 268 6.60 -23.52 -14.11
C PRO A 268 6.63 -22.03 -13.74
N GLU A 269 6.03 -21.17 -14.56
CA GLU A 269 5.98 -19.72 -14.34
C GLU A 269 5.16 -19.36 -13.10
N GLN A 270 4.05 -20.08 -12.85
CA GLN A 270 3.25 -19.87 -11.65
C GLN A 270 3.99 -20.31 -10.38
N ARG A 271 4.74 -21.42 -10.44
CA ARG A 271 5.61 -21.83 -9.34
C ARG A 271 6.69 -20.79 -9.08
N GLN A 272 7.29 -20.24 -10.13
CA GLN A 272 8.29 -19.18 -10.01
C GLN A 272 7.70 -17.90 -9.41
N LEU A 273 6.50 -17.49 -9.85
CA LEU A 273 5.80 -16.33 -9.28
C LEU A 273 5.49 -16.54 -7.80
N ARG A 274 4.93 -17.70 -7.43
CA ARG A 274 4.67 -18.03 -6.03
C ARG A 274 5.95 -18.07 -5.19
N SER A 275 7.02 -18.64 -5.74
CA SER A 275 8.34 -18.66 -5.11
C SER A 275 8.91 -17.25 -4.93
N PHE A 276 8.65 -16.33 -5.86
CA PHE A 276 9.01 -14.92 -5.71
C PHE A 276 8.25 -14.28 -4.55
N TYR A 277 6.92 -14.40 -4.52
CA TYR A 277 6.10 -13.86 -3.42
C TYR A 277 6.52 -14.38 -2.06
N SER A 278 6.75 -15.70 -1.95
CA SER A 278 7.23 -16.30 -0.70
C SER A 278 8.53 -15.63 -0.23
N ARG A 279 9.49 -15.39 -1.12
CA ARG A 279 10.77 -14.78 -0.74
C ARG A 279 10.63 -13.32 -0.40
N LEU A 280 9.87 -12.55 -1.20
CA LEU A 280 9.60 -11.15 -0.93
C LEU A 280 8.93 -10.94 0.44
N ILE A 281 7.88 -11.69 0.74
CA ILE A 281 7.14 -11.60 2.01
C ILE A 281 8.04 -11.93 3.21
N ASN A 282 8.90 -12.95 3.08
CA ASN A 282 9.85 -13.28 4.15
C ASN A 282 10.93 -12.20 4.29
N LEU A 283 11.44 -11.68 3.18
CA LEU A 283 12.52 -10.68 3.19
C LEU A 283 12.07 -9.35 3.80
N ILE A 284 10.86 -8.89 3.51
CA ILE A 284 10.33 -7.66 4.13
C ILE A 284 9.94 -7.83 5.61
N GLY A 285 10.14 -9.03 6.17
CA GLY A 285 10.08 -9.26 7.62
C GLY A 285 11.36 -8.85 8.35
N GLU A 286 12.45 -8.57 7.63
CA GLU A 286 13.73 -8.14 8.18
C GLU A 286 13.65 -6.75 8.86
N PRO A 287 14.51 -6.45 9.86
CA PRO A 287 14.50 -5.18 10.60
C PRO A 287 14.39 -3.91 9.74
N ALA A 288 15.15 -3.82 8.64
CA ALA A 288 15.13 -2.67 7.73
C ALA A 288 13.73 -2.35 7.19
N PHE A 289 12.88 -3.36 7.03
CA PHE A 289 11.53 -3.24 6.49
C PHE A 289 10.46 -3.16 7.59
N ARG A 290 10.66 -3.88 8.70
CA ARG A 290 9.69 -3.92 9.80
C ARG A 290 9.73 -2.67 10.69
N TYR A 291 10.91 -2.11 10.90
CA TYR A 291 11.13 -0.98 11.81
C TYR A 291 11.81 0.20 11.14
N GLY A 292 12.55 -0.07 10.06
CA GLY A 292 13.33 0.92 9.36
C GLY A 292 12.52 1.90 8.50
N VAL A 293 13.18 3.01 8.17
CA VAL A 293 12.64 4.11 7.37
C VAL A 293 12.91 3.89 5.88
N CYS A 294 12.04 4.47 5.04
CA CYS A 294 12.23 4.51 3.60
C CYS A 294 12.85 5.83 3.14
N ILE A 295 13.98 5.74 2.44
CA ILE A 295 14.71 6.89 1.90
C ILE A 295 14.65 6.83 0.37
N PRO A 296 13.81 7.66 -0.28
CA PRO A 296 13.68 7.67 -1.72
C PRO A 296 14.95 8.20 -2.40
N LEU A 297 15.31 7.64 -3.56
CA LEU A 297 16.52 8.03 -4.30
C LEU A 297 16.24 8.62 -5.69
N ASN A 298 15.03 8.49 -6.22
CA ASN A 298 14.67 8.96 -7.55
C ASN A 298 14.87 10.47 -7.71
N GLY A 299 14.38 11.27 -6.74
CA GLY A 299 14.55 12.73 -6.77
C GLY A 299 16.01 13.18 -6.88
N ALA A 300 16.92 12.53 -6.14
CA ALA A 300 18.36 12.83 -6.17
C ALA A 300 19.06 12.38 -7.46
N ASN A 301 18.49 11.39 -8.16
CA ASN A 301 19.06 10.81 -9.37
C ASN A 301 18.38 11.31 -10.66
N ARG A 302 17.45 12.27 -10.58
CA ARG A 302 16.69 12.78 -11.73
C ARG A 302 17.58 13.30 -12.86
N ASP A 303 18.69 13.96 -12.53
CA ASP A 303 19.62 14.51 -13.52
C ASP A 303 20.77 13.55 -13.87
N ASN A 304 20.90 12.41 -13.18
CA ASN A 304 21.94 11.41 -13.42
C ASN A 304 21.64 10.61 -14.70
N PRO A 305 22.41 10.76 -15.81
CA PRO A 305 22.15 10.07 -17.06
C PRO A 305 22.32 8.55 -16.98
N TYR A 306 23.04 8.04 -15.97
CA TYR A 306 23.21 6.61 -15.71
C TYR A 306 22.09 6.02 -14.85
N TYR A 307 21.06 6.80 -14.51
CA TYR A 307 19.90 6.32 -13.74
C TYR A 307 18.78 5.82 -14.66
N GLY A 308 19.13 4.87 -15.56
CA GLY A 308 18.16 4.22 -16.45
C GLY A 308 17.50 5.12 -17.49
N ARG A 309 18.16 6.21 -17.92
CA ARG A 309 17.63 7.16 -18.90
C ARG A 309 17.62 6.55 -20.31
N LEU A 310 16.48 6.63 -21.00
CA LEU A 310 16.37 6.21 -22.40
C LEU A 310 16.78 7.35 -23.37
N PRO A 311 17.17 7.06 -24.63
CA PRO A 311 17.78 8.04 -25.55
C PRO A 311 16.97 9.32 -25.83
N ASN A 312 15.66 9.30 -25.62
CA ASN A 312 14.77 10.45 -25.90
C ASN A 312 14.23 11.13 -24.63
N GLU A 313 14.80 10.81 -23.47
CA GLU A 313 14.39 11.35 -22.18
C GLU A 313 15.36 12.45 -21.73
N GLN A 314 14.82 13.50 -21.11
CA GLN A 314 15.62 14.56 -20.50
C GLN A 314 15.88 14.26 -19.02
N PRO A 315 14.85 14.08 -18.16
CA PRO A 315 15.08 13.52 -16.83
C PRO A 315 15.25 12.00 -16.89
N SER A 316 15.94 11.46 -15.89
CA SER A 316 16.00 10.03 -15.59
C SER A 316 14.85 9.59 -14.69
N GLY A 317 14.72 8.28 -14.45
CA GLY A 317 13.70 7.74 -13.53
C GLY A 317 12.30 7.59 -14.14
N HIS A 318 12.22 7.34 -15.45
CA HIS A 318 10.96 6.91 -16.08
C HIS A 318 10.60 5.49 -15.66
N TRP A 319 11.51 4.54 -15.89
CA TRP A 319 11.30 3.11 -15.60
C TRP A 319 12.08 2.58 -14.39
N LEU A 320 13.08 3.33 -13.92
CA LEU A 320 13.90 2.91 -12.78
C LEU A 320 13.38 3.54 -11.49
N TYR A 321 13.05 2.71 -10.50
CA TYR A 321 12.77 3.16 -9.14
C TYR A 321 13.80 2.58 -8.17
N SER A 322 14.30 3.39 -7.23
CA SER A 322 15.14 2.92 -6.16
C SER A 322 14.95 3.70 -4.88
N PHE A 323 15.13 3.00 -3.76
CA PHE A 323 15.03 3.54 -2.42
C PHE A 323 15.87 2.70 -1.45
N LEU A 324 16.25 3.29 -0.33
CA LEU A 324 16.84 2.56 0.78
C LEU A 324 15.78 2.21 1.82
N ARG A 325 15.96 1.06 2.45
CA ARG A 325 15.36 0.74 3.75
C ARG A 325 16.46 0.65 4.79
N HIS A 326 16.32 1.38 5.89
CA HIS A 326 17.34 1.43 6.93
C HIS A 326 16.72 1.39 8.32
N ASP A 327 17.14 0.42 9.11
CA ASP A 327 16.80 0.35 10.53
C ASP A 327 17.91 0.94 11.39
N LEU A 328 17.56 1.91 12.24
CA LEU A 328 18.52 2.62 13.09
C LEU A 328 19.06 1.75 14.22
N GLU A 329 18.29 0.79 14.71
CA GLU A 329 18.68 -0.04 15.86
C GLU A 329 19.65 -1.14 15.45
N SER A 330 19.32 -1.93 14.43
CA SER A 330 20.18 -2.98 13.90
C SER A 330 21.26 -2.47 12.92
N SER A 331 21.13 -1.23 12.45
CA SER A 331 21.91 -0.68 11.32
C SER A 331 21.75 -1.44 10.00
N GLN A 332 20.80 -2.37 9.91
CA GLN A 332 20.54 -3.14 8.69
C GLN A 332 20.05 -2.20 7.59
N THR A 333 20.67 -2.30 6.42
CA THR A 333 20.40 -1.43 5.29
C THR A 333 20.20 -2.25 4.02
N PHE A 334 19.13 -1.94 3.30
CA PHE A 334 18.86 -2.47 1.97
C PHE A 334 18.80 -1.36 0.94
N LEU A 335 19.38 -1.60 -0.23
CA LEU A 335 19.15 -0.83 -1.45
C LEU A 335 18.23 -1.62 -2.37
N ILE A 336 17.05 -1.09 -2.62
CA ILE A 336 16.04 -1.69 -3.49
C ILE A 336 16.15 -1.00 -4.85
N VAL A 337 16.26 -1.79 -5.92
CA VAL A 337 16.37 -1.30 -7.30
C VAL A 337 15.40 -2.08 -8.18
N VAL A 338 14.51 -1.38 -8.89
CA VAL A 338 13.47 -2.02 -9.68
C VAL A 338 13.41 -1.41 -11.08
N ASN A 339 13.58 -2.26 -12.10
CA ASN A 339 13.27 -1.90 -13.48
C ASN A 339 11.80 -2.22 -13.78
N LEU A 340 10.99 -1.18 -13.97
CA LEU A 340 9.57 -1.30 -14.34
C LEU A 340 9.35 -1.41 -15.85
N ASN A 341 10.38 -1.25 -16.67
CA ASN A 341 10.26 -1.35 -18.13
C ASN A 341 9.87 -2.79 -18.51
N PRO A 342 8.77 -2.99 -19.25
CA PRO A 342 8.33 -4.31 -19.67
C PRO A 342 9.15 -4.93 -20.80
N TRP A 343 9.91 -4.14 -21.56
CA TRP A 343 10.49 -4.56 -22.83
C TRP A 343 12.02 -4.49 -22.85
N GLU A 344 12.62 -3.54 -22.14
CA GLU A 344 14.03 -3.23 -22.23
C GLU A 344 14.79 -3.48 -20.92
N SER A 345 16.01 -3.99 -21.05
CA SER A 345 16.96 -4.05 -19.95
C SER A 345 17.66 -2.70 -19.79
N LEU A 346 17.76 -2.20 -18.56
CA LEU A 346 18.50 -0.99 -18.26
C LEU A 346 19.96 -1.34 -18.01
N LYS A 347 20.87 -0.68 -18.72
CA LYS A 347 22.31 -1.00 -18.73
C LYS A 347 23.13 0.12 -18.12
N ASN A 348 24.32 -0.23 -17.60
CA ASN A 348 25.25 0.72 -17.00
C ASN A 348 24.59 1.59 -15.91
N VAL A 349 23.69 0.99 -15.13
CA VAL A 349 22.94 1.73 -14.11
C VAL A 349 23.88 2.15 -12.99
N ARG A 350 23.79 3.41 -12.56
CA ARG A 350 24.51 3.93 -11.40
C ARG A 350 23.57 4.71 -10.50
N ILE A 351 23.57 4.42 -9.21
CA ILE A 351 22.68 5.02 -8.22
C ILE A 351 23.49 5.88 -7.27
N VAL A 352 23.29 7.19 -7.33
CA VAL A 352 23.91 8.15 -6.40
C VAL A 352 23.18 8.13 -5.08
N LEU A 353 23.92 7.94 -3.99
CA LEU A 353 23.44 8.12 -2.62
C LEU A 353 23.66 9.58 -2.22
N PRO A 354 22.61 10.43 -2.15
CA PRO A 354 22.79 11.83 -1.77
C PRO A 354 23.33 11.94 -0.33
N GLY A 355 23.98 13.06 0.00
CA GLY A 355 24.60 13.26 1.31
C GLY A 355 23.66 13.04 2.49
N SER A 356 22.37 13.39 2.35
CA SER A 356 21.34 13.11 3.35
C SER A 356 21.10 11.61 3.54
N ALA A 357 20.99 10.83 2.45
CA ALA A 357 20.85 9.39 2.53
C ALA A 357 22.10 8.73 3.13
N ALA A 358 23.28 9.14 2.69
CA ALA A 358 24.56 8.66 3.22
C ALA A 358 24.71 8.97 4.73
N GLN A 359 24.24 10.13 5.19
CA GLN A 359 24.18 10.47 6.60
C GLN A 359 23.21 9.58 7.37
N SER A 360 22.00 9.35 6.83
CA SER A 360 20.97 8.53 7.47
C SER A 360 21.43 7.09 7.72
N ILE A 361 22.20 6.52 6.80
CA ILE A 361 22.72 5.15 6.91
C ILE A 361 24.15 5.08 7.49
N GLY A 362 24.70 6.21 7.95
CA GLY A 362 26.01 6.26 8.61
C GLY A 362 27.24 6.16 7.68
N LEU A 363 27.08 6.21 6.36
CA LEU A 363 28.21 6.18 5.40
C LEU A 363 29.15 7.38 5.53
N ASN A 364 28.68 8.52 6.04
CA ASN A 364 29.54 9.67 6.28
C ASN A 364 30.50 9.50 7.47
N ARG A 365 30.37 8.41 8.24
CA ARG A 365 31.23 8.10 9.39
C ARG A 365 32.38 7.14 9.04
N VAL A 366 32.36 6.58 7.84
CA VAL A 366 33.41 5.66 7.36
C VAL A 366 34.39 6.38 6.44
N ALA A 367 35.57 5.81 6.24
CA ALA A 367 36.56 6.38 5.32
C ALA A 367 36.02 6.34 3.88
N PRO A 368 36.34 7.32 3.01
CA PRO A 368 35.87 7.35 1.61
C PRO A 368 36.15 6.06 0.82
N GLU A 369 37.25 5.37 1.14
CA GLU A 369 37.66 4.11 0.50
C GLU A 369 37.09 2.85 1.18
N SER A 370 36.23 2.99 2.19
CA SER A 370 35.57 1.84 2.81
C SER A 370 34.71 1.15 1.75
N ARG A 371 34.86 -0.17 1.67
CA ARG A 371 34.15 -0.99 0.69
C ARG A 371 32.70 -1.11 1.13
N ILE A 372 31.81 -1.04 0.16
CA ILE A 372 30.40 -1.35 0.33
C ILE A 372 30.13 -2.59 -0.50
N HIS A 373 29.65 -3.63 0.15
CA HIS A 373 29.24 -4.88 -0.46
C HIS A 373 27.71 -4.91 -0.54
N LEU A 374 27.19 -4.99 -1.75
CA LEU A 374 25.77 -5.12 -2.05
C LEU A 374 25.49 -6.55 -2.46
N THR A 375 24.66 -7.29 -1.71
CA THR A 375 24.33 -8.69 -2.00
C THR A 375 22.83 -8.88 -2.20
N ASP A 376 22.43 -9.41 -3.35
CA ASP A 376 21.02 -9.67 -3.67
C ASP A 376 20.44 -10.77 -2.76
N ARG A 377 19.44 -10.39 -1.96
CA ARG A 377 18.72 -11.29 -1.05
C ARG A 377 17.40 -11.82 -1.65
N LEU A 378 17.01 -11.37 -2.85
CA LEU A 378 15.83 -11.85 -3.59
C LEU A 378 16.15 -12.88 -4.67
N ALA A 379 17.40 -13.22 -4.96
CA ALA A 379 17.76 -14.28 -5.92
C ALA A 379 17.40 -15.69 -5.41
N ILE A 380 17.12 -16.64 -6.32
CA ILE A 380 16.96 -18.08 -5.96
C ILE A 380 18.35 -18.71 -5.98
N ASP A 381 19.02 -18.54 -7.11
CA ASP A 381 20.32 -19.11 -7.43
C ASP A 381 21.24 -17.99 -7.87
N GLN A 382 22.53 -18.08 -7.49
CA GLN A 382 23.58 -17.14 -7.88
C GLN A 382 23.24 -15.68 -7.55
N PRO A 383 23.22 -15.32 -6.24
CA PRO A 383 22.94 -13.96 -5.84
C PRO A 383 23.93 -13.00 -6.48
N ILE A 384 23.40 -11.96 -7.10
CA ILE A 384 24.19 -10.89 -7.68
C ILE A 384 24.87 -10.15 -6.52
N SER A 385 26.17 -9.92 -6.65
CA SER A 385 26.90 -9.08 -5.71
C SER A 385 27.62 -7.96 -6.45
N VAL A 386 27.59 -6.77 -5.87
CA VAL A 386 28.29 -5.60 -6.41
C VAL A 386 29.11 -4.95 -5.31
N ASP A 387 30.36 -4.64 -5.64
CA ASP A 387 31.27 -3.92 -4.77
C ASP A 387 31.41 -2.48 -5.24
N THR A 388 31.42 -1.55 -4.29
CA THR A 388 31.73 -0.13 -4.53
C THR A 388 32.46 0.45 -3.32
N THR A 389 32.78 1.74 -3.35
CA THR A 389 33.30 2.47 -2.17
C THR A 389 32.32 3.53 -1.71
N ALA A 390 32.44 3.97 -0.46
CA ALA A 390 31.63 5.08 0.05
C ALA A 390 31.77 6.35 -0.82
N SER A 391 32.99 6.65 -1.30
CA SER A 391 33.24 7.77 -2.21
C SER A 391 32.57 7.58 -3.58
N GLU A 392 32.62 6.38 -4.14
CA GLU A 392 32.00 6.10 -5.44
C GLU A 392 30.47 6.16 -5.33
N ALA A 393 29.89 5.53 -4.30
CA ALA A 393 28.44 5.50 -4.07
C ALA A 393 27.82 6.89 -3.89
N THR A 394 28.53 7.80 -3.23
CA THR A 394 28.08 9.19 -3.01
C THR A 394 28.45 10.15 -4.14
N GLY A 395 29.44 9.82 -4.96
CA GLY A 395 29.93 10.65 -6.06
C GLY A 395 29.37 10.24 -7.41
N ALA A 396 30.01 9.26 -8.06
CA ALA A 396 29.62 8.76 -9.38
C ALA A 396 28.42 7.79 -9.33
N GLY A 397 27.96 7.43 -8.14
CA GLY A 397 26.88 6.47 -7.87
C GLY A 397 27.39 5.04 -7.81
N ALA A 398 26.77 4.21 -6.98
CA ALA A 398 27.07 2.79 -6.89
C ALA A 398 26.71 2.13 -8.22
N PRO A 399 27.65 1.39 -8.87
CA PRO A 399 27.32 0.64 -10.06
C PRO A 399 26.27 -0.43 -9.71
N ILE A 400 25.35 -0.66 -10.63
CA ILE A 400 24.40 -1.77 -10.59
C ILE A 400 24.66 -2.62 -11.84
N VAL A 401 24.41 -3.93 -11.73
CA VAL A 401 24.44 -4.82 -12.89
C VAL A 401 23.40 -4.40 -13.95
N ASP A 402 23.52 -4.93 -15.16
CA ASP A 402 22.46 -4.80 -16.16
C ASP A 402 21.15 -5.35 -15.57
N LEU A 403 20.12 -4.50 -15.52
CA LEU A 403 18.82 -4.82 -14.94
C LEU A 403 17.87 -5.30 -16.05
N PRO A 404 17.50 -6.60 -16.09
CA PRO A 404 16.52 -7.08 -17.06
C PRO A 404 15.16 -6.40 -16.89
N ALA A 405 14.31 -6.51 -17.90
CA ALA A 405 12.93 -6.01 -17.85
C ALA A 405 12.19 -6.58 -16.63
N LEU A 406 11.32 -5.77 -15.99
CA LEU A 406 10.46 -6.15 -14.86
C LEU A 406 11.19 -6.84 -13.70
N THR A 407 12.45 -6.48 -13.46
CA THR A 407 13.29 -7.14 -12.44
C THR A 407 13.46 -6.24 -11.21
N PRO A 408 13.04 -6.71 -10.04
CA PRO A 408 13.43 -6.14 -8.75
C PRO A 408 14.68 -6.82 -8.19
N ILE A 409 15.55 -6.04 -7.55
CA ILE A 409 16.71 -6.52 -6.78
C ILE A 409 16.71 -5.85 -5.41
N TYR A 410 16.92 -6.64 -4.35
CA TYR A 410 17.07 -6.15 -2.98
C TYR A 410 18.47 -6.45 -2.51
N PHE A 411 19.35 -5.45 -2.61
CA PHE A 411 20.72 -5.56 -2.13
C PHE A 411 20.77 -5.28 -0.63
N GLU A 412 21.14 -6.27 0.17
CA GLU A 412 21.60 -6.00 1.52
C GLU A 412 22.98 -5.35 1.46
N MET A 413 23.14 -4.26 2.19
CA MET A 413 24.36 -3.47 2.22
C MET A 413 25.17 -3.82 3.47
N SER A 414 26.45 -4.14 3.27
CA SER A 414 27.45 -4.26 4.33
C SER A 414 28.67 -3.39 4.01
N ILE A 415 29.29 -2.84 5.05
CA ILE A 415 30.41 -1.86 4.97
C ILE A 415 31.62 -2.42 5.72
#